data_AF-A0A929W8Y0-F1
#
_entry.id   AF-A0A929W8Y0-F1
#
_cell.length_a   1.000
_cell.length_b   1.000
_cell.length_c   1.000
_cell.angle_alpha   90.00
_cell.angle_beta   90.00
_cell.angle_gamma   90.00
#
_symmetry.space_group_name_H-M   'P 1'
#
loop_
_entity.id
_entity.type
_entity.pdbx_description
1 polymer ?
#
loop_
_entity_poly.entity_id
_entity_poly.type
_entity_poly.pdbx_seq_one_letter_code
_entity_poly.pdbx_strand_id
1 'polypeptide(L)'
;MRNTLLQFLIASSALAVGVPHSAFAISPDDKKVTLSDNVSKDSKDKIAKFFEKKKYDSAKSKFITLYKTDGKVYFELPLKYLGRDMLLGATISAVSDPTYLSVGMKNSKPIHLRFERQDSSIVAKTPNTVVYDHDLDARERKVLELNYRDPAFASFEIKAFNA
;
A
#
# COMPACT_ATOMS: atom_id res chain seq x y z
N MET A 1 -0.51 -24.12 6.54
CA MET A 1 -0.17 -22.76 6.06
C MET A 1 -1.34 -21.84 6.36
N ARG A 2 -1.20 -20.87 7.28
CA ARG A 2 -2.27 -19.90 7.59
C ARG A 2 -2.32 -18.86 6.49
N ASN A 3 -3.36 -18.91 5.67
CA ASN A 3 -3.61 -18.02 4.55
C ASN A 3 -4.04 -16.63 5.07
N THR A 4 -3.09 -15.75 5.38
CA THR A 4 -3.39 -14.35 5.72
C THR A 4 -3.71 -13.58 4.44
N LEU A 5 -5.01 -13.49 4.14
CA LEU A 5 -5.56 -12.70 3.04
C LEU A 5 -5.28 -11.20 3.27
N LEU A 6 -4.43 -10.60 2.42
CA LEU A 6 -4.32 -9.14 2.30
C LEU A 6 -5.62 -8.58 1.72
N GLN A 7 -6.22 -7.58 2.36
CA GLN A 7 -7.40 -6.87 1.87
C GLN A 7 -7.09 -5.38 1.75
N PHE A 8 -7.70 -4.67 0.81
CA PHE A 8 -7.41 -3.25 0.57
C PHE A 8 -8.64 -2.38 0.91
N LEU A 9 -8.33 -1.21 1.42
CA LEU A 9 -9.18 -0.06 1.73
C LEU A 9 -8.61 1.12 0.95
N ILE A 10 -9.45 2.04 0.50
CA ILE A 10 -9.00 3.17 -0.31
C ILE A 10 -9.41 4.47 0.38
N ALA A 11 -8.47 5.38 0.56
CA ALA A 11 -8.72 6.70 1.12
C ALA A 11 -8.48 7.83 0.11
N SER A 12 -9.43 8.73 -0.07
CA SER A 12 -9.22 9.96 -0.84
C SER A 12 -8.50 10.99 0.04
N SER A 13 -7.36 11.52 -0.39
CA SER A 13 -6.64 12.58 0.34
C SER A 13 -6.89 13.94 -0.30
N ALA A 14 -7.72 14.76 0.35
CA ALA A 14 -7.85 16.19 0.04
C ALA A 14 -7.78 17.00 1.34
N LEU A 15 -6.60 17.53 1.66
CA LEU A 15 -6.30 18.96 1.88
C LEU A 15 -4.94 19.12 2.58
N ALA A 16 -4.11 20.00 2.01
CA ALA A 16 -2.85 20.47 2.57
C ALA A 16 -3.09 21.80 3.30
N VAL A 17 -2.66 21.92 4.56
CA VAL A 17 -2.28 23.18 5.24
C VAL A 17 -1.20 22.83 6.30
N GLY A 18 -0.21 23.71 6.48
CA GLY A 18 1.16 23.38 6.91
C GLY A 18 1.53 23.45 8.41
N VAL A 19 2.72 22.86 8.68
CA VAL A 19 3.81 23.09 9.70
C VAL A 19 3.45 23.16 11.21
N PRO A 20 4.33 22.77 12.19
CA PRO A 20 5.77 22.46 12.07
C PRO A 20 6.30 21.16 12.71
N HIS A 21 7.59 20.94 12.46
CA HIS A 21 8.48 19.87 12.93
C HIS A 21 8.50 19.68 14.46
N SER A 22 8.49 18.43 14.92
CA SER A 22 9.26 17.98 16.10
C SER A 22 9.60 16.49 16.01
N ALA A 23 10.68 16.12 16.68
CA ALA A 23 11.68 15.13 16.31
C ALA A 23 11.33 13.65 16.60
N PHE A 24 12.10 12.77 15.94
CA PHE A 24 12.22 11.34 16.24
C PHE A 24 12.62 11.09 17.71
N ALA A 25 11.86 10.24 18.40
CA ALA A 25 12.36 9.36 19.46
C ALA A 25 11.44 8.12 19.55
N ILE A 26 12.00 6.94 19.25
CA ILE A 26 11.34 5.64 19.44
C ILE A 26 11.72 5.14 20.84
N SER A 27 10.73 4.85 21.68
CA SER A 27 10.85 3.93 22.81
C SER A 27 9.59 3.06 22.87
N PRO A 28 9.72 1.74 23.16
CA PRO A 28 8.63 0.80 23.05
C PRO A 28 7.82 0.81 24.35
N ASP A 29 6.58 1.24 24.28
CA ASP A 29 5.60 0.99 25.34
C ASP A 29 4.28 0.55 24.70
N ASP A 30 3.86 -0.66 25.03
CA ASP A 30 2.58 -1.26 24.67
C ASP A 30 1.42 -0.42 25.23
N LYS A 31 0.98 0.59 24.48
CA LYS A 31 -0.27 1.32 24.75
C LYS A 31 -1.35 0.88 23.78
N LYS A 32 -2.28 0.09 24.30
CA LYS A 32 -3.61 -0.16 23.72
C LYS A 32 -4.30 1.19 23.49
N VAL A 33 -4.29 1.69 22.25
CA VAL A 33 -4.95 2.94 21.87
C VAL A 33 -6.45 2.71 21.79
N THR A 34 -7.17 3.08 22.84
CA THR A 34 -8.58 3.42 22.78
C THR A 34 -8.74 4.79 22.13
N LEU A 35 -9.66 4.87 21.17
CA LEU A 35 -9.95 6.07 20.37
C LEU A 35 -10.43 7.23 21.26
N SER A 36 -9.54 8.18 21.57
CA SER A 36 -9.96 9.53 21.98
C SER A 36 -9.11 10.67 21.46
N ASP A 37 -7.88 10.46 20.96
CA ASP A 37 -7.02 11.60 20.64
C ASP A 37 -6.39 11.47 19.25
N ASN A 38 -6.75 12.42 18.38
CA ASN A 38 -6.23 12.62 17.01
C ASN A 38 -6.77 11.72 15.89
N VAL A 39 -8.10 11.76 15.68
CA VAL A 39 -8.64 11.58 14.33
C VAL A 39 -9.35 12.87 13.93
N SER A 40 -8.69 13.64 13.06
CA SER A 40 -9.25 14.75 12.31
C SER A 40 -10.63 14.37 11.76
N LYS A 41 -11.56 15.32 11.85
CA LYS A 41 -13.00 15.05 11.95
C LYS A 41 -13.69 14.78 10.60
N ASP A 42 -12.98 14.77 9.47
CA ASP A 42 -13.66 14.93 8.17
C ASP A 42 -13.37 13.86 7.10
N SER A 43 -12.99 12.63 7.49
CA SER A 43 -12.84 11.50 6.55
C SER A 43 -13.57 10.21 6.97
N LYS A 44 -14.62 10.31 7.80
CA LYS A 44 -14.89 9.27 8.80
C LYS A 44 -15.92 8.18 8.54
N ASP A 45 -16.79 8.20 7.53
CA ASP A 45 -17.98 7.34 7.71
C ASP A 45 -17.89 5.88 7.24
N LYS A 46 -17.12 5.50 6.22
CA LYS A 46 -17.15 4.08 5.76
C LYS A 46 -16.00 3.24 6.30
N ILE A 47 -14.79 3.81 6.32
CA ILE A 47 -13.61 3.11 6.85
C ILE A 47 -13.71 2.96 8.37
N ALA A 48 -14.10 4.01 9.11
CA ALA A 48 -14.26 3.89 10.56
C ALA A 48 -15.38 2.91 10.93
N LYS A 49 -16.54 2.98 10.25
CA LYS A 49 -17.65 2.02 10.43
C LYS A 49 -17.26 0.57 10.14
N PHE A 50 -16.31 0.32 9.24
CA PHE A 50 -15.82 -1.04 8.98
C PHE A 50 -15.07 -1.64 10.18
N PHE A 51 -14.37 -0.80 10.95
CA PHE A 51 -13.64 -1.20 12.15
C PHE A 51 -14.41 -0.95 13.45
N GLU A 52 -15.56 -0.28 13.40
CA GLU A 52 -16.45 -0.11 14.56
C GLU A 52 -16.79 -1.49 15.14
N LYS A 53 -16.64 -1.61 16.47
CA LYS A 53 -16.82 -2.84 17.26
C LYS A 53 -15.71 -3.91 17.13
N LYS A 54 -14.63 -3.68 16.36
CA LYS A 54 -13.48 -4.59 16.30
C LYS A 54 -12.27 -4.03 17.03
N LYS A 55 -11.51 -4.90 17.70
CA LYS A 55 -10.15 -4.55 18.12
C LYS A 55 -9.23 -4.62 16.91
N TYR A 56 -8.43 -3.59 16.71
CA TYR A 56 -7.46 -3.55 15.63
C TYR A 56 -6.16 -2.88 16.09
N ASP A 57 -5.05 -3.34 15.54
CA ASP A 57 -3.77 -2.62 15.59
C ASP A 57 -3.65 -1.78 14.32
N SER A 58 -3.05 -0.60 14.40
CA SER A 58 -2.84 0.24 13.21
C SER A 58 -1.43 0.80 13.14
N ALA A 59 -0.86 0.82 11.95
CA ALA A 59 0.40 1.48 11.65
C ALA A 59 0.17 2.52 10.54
N LYS A 60 0.32 3.80 10.87
CA LYS A 60 0.18 4.91 9.92
C LYS A 60 1.53 5.31 9.36
N SER A 61 1.64 5.37 8.04
CA SER A 61 2.77 5.97 7.33
C SER A 61 2.30 7.20 6.55
N LYS A 62 3.24 8.03 6.10
CA LYS A 62 2.99 9.14 5.16
C LYS A 62 2.42 8.64 3.82
N PHE A 63 2.65 7.35 3.51
CA PHE A 63 2.31 6.75 2.23
C PHE A 63 1.05 5.87 2.27
N ILE A 64 0.98 4.93 3.22
CA ILE A 64 -0.16 4.01 3.41
C ILE A 64 -0.48 3.84 4.89
N THR A 65 -1.70 3.45 5.21
CA THR A 65 -2.07 3.01 6.56
C THR A 65 -2.36 1.52 6.56
N LEU A 66 -1.87 0.80 7.56
CA LEU A 66 -2.17 -0.60 7.76
C LEU A 66 -3.07 -0.77 8.99
N TYR A 67 -4.04 -1.67 8.87
CA TYR A 67 -4.88 -2.11 9.97
C TYR A 67 -4.79 -3.62 10.09
N LYS A 68 -4.60 -4.13 11.30
CA LYS A 68 -4.60 -5.57 11.59
C LYS A 68 -5.74 -5.90 12.52
N THR A 69 -6.65 -6.77 12.09
CA THR A 69 -7.78 -7.23 12.91
C THR A 69 -8.13 -8.68 12.54
N ASP A 70 -8.49 -9.49 13.53
CA ASP A 70 -8.85 -10.91 13.36
C ASP A 70 -7.85 -11.73 12.53
N GLY A 71 -6.55 -11.42 12.66
CA GLY A 71 -5.48 -12.07 11.90
C GLY A 71 -5.38 -11.69 10.41
N LYS A 72 -6.17 -10.72 9.94
CA LYS A 72 -6.12 -10.15 8.59
C LYS A 72 -5.47 -8.77 8.61
N VAL A 73 -4.83 -8.40 7.50
CA VAL A 73 -4.21 -7.09 7.31
C VAL A 73 -4.95 -6.35 6.20
N TYR A 74 -5.37 -5.13 6.51
CA TYR A 74 -6.08 -4.22 5.62
C TYR A 74 -5.18 -3.03 5.28
N PHE A 75 -5.05 -2.73 3.99
CA PHE A 75 -4.21 -1.66 3.46
C PHE A 75 -5.07 -0.48 3.05
N GLU A 76 -4.96 0.66 3.72
CA GLU A 76 -5.51 1.92 3.23
C GLU A 76 -4.53 2.56 2.23
N LEU A 77 -4.91 2.52 0.95
CA LEU A 77 -4.17 3.12 -0.15
C LEU A 77 -4.80 4.46 -0.56
N PRO A 78 -4.07 5.57 -0.44
CA PRO A 78 -4.57 6.85 -0.93
C PRO A 78 -4.80 6.87 -2.45
N LEU A 79 -5.93 7.42 -2.92
CA LEU A 79 -6.29 7.49 -4.34
C LEU A 79 -5.23 8.17 -5.21
N LYS A 80 -4.54 9.19 -4.66
CA LYS A 80 -3.44 9.92 -5.32
C LYS A 80 -2.26 9.03 -5.74
N TYR A 81 -2.17 7.81 -5.19
CA TYR A 81 -1.11 6.85 -5.48
C TYR A 81 -1.54 5.75 -6.46
N LEU A 82 -2.82 5.70 -6.86
CA LEU A 82 -3.23 4.84 -7.96
C LEU A 82 -2.57 5.30 -9.26
N GLY A 83 -2.15 4.34 -10.08
CA GLY A 83 -1.43 4.61 -11.33
C GLY A 83 0.02 5.07 -11.15
N ARG A 84 0.54 5.12 -9.91
CA ARG A 84 1.96 5.43 -9.69
C ARG A 84 2.80 4.16 -9.63
N ASP A 85 3.98 4.24 -10.20
CA ASP A 85 5.00 3.19 -10.08
C ASP A 85 5.55 3.14 -8.67
N MET A 86 5.65 1.93 -8.12
CA MET A 86 6.02 1.66 -6.74
C MET A 86 6.99 0.49 -6.67
N LEU A 87 7.84 0.50 -5.65
CA LEU A 87 8.77 -0.59 -5.37
C LEU A 87 8.44 -1.22 -4.01
N LEU A 88 8.09 -2.51 -4.01
CA LEU A 88 7.85 -3.28 -2.81
C LEU A 88 9.05 -4.17 -2.52
N GLY A 89 9.68 -3.98 -1.36
CA GLY A 89 10.79 -4.83 -0.92
C GLY A 89 10.82 -4.95 0.59
N ALA A 90 11.35 -6.08 1.05
CA ALA A 90 11.62 -6.31 2.47
C ALA A 90 13.12 -6.25 2.71
N THR A 91 13.51 -5.62 3.82
CA THR A 91 14.90 -5.54 4.26
C THR A 91 15.00 -5.95 5.72
N ILE A 92 16.14 -6.52 6.09
CA ILE A 92 16.42 -6.90 7.47
C ILE A 92 16.67 -5.63 8.27
N SER A 93 15.82 -5.37 9.27
CA SER A 93 15.91 -4.17 10.11
C SER A 93 16.86 -4.33 11.29
N ALA A 94 17.02 -5.55 11.80
CA ALA A 94 17.92 -5.89 12.91
C ALA A 94 18.30 -7.37 12.82
N VAL A 95 19.50 -7.69 13.29
CA VAL A 95 20.02 -9.06 13.38
C VAL A 95 20.63 -9.28 14.75
N SER A 96 20.48 -10.49 15.29
CA SER A 96 21.11 -10.89 16.55
C SER A 96 22.59 -11.23 16.37
N ASP A 97 22.95 -11.81 15.21
CA ASP A 97 24.30 -12.16 14.81
C ASP A 97 24.51 -11.73 13.34
N PRO A 98 25.39 -10.74 13.08
CA PRO A 98 25.64 -10.24 11.74
C PRO A 98 26.49 -11.16 10.86
N THR A 99 26.97 -12.30 11.37
CA THR A 99 27.86 -13.22 10.62
C THR A 99 27.18 -13.84 9.40
N TYR A 100 25.87 -14.11 9.48
CA TYR A 100 25.11 -14.75 8.39
C TYR A 100 24.26 -13.78 7.58
N LEU A 101 23.73 -12.75 8.24
CA LEU A 101 22.82 -11.78 7.65
C LEU A 101 23.16 -10.40 8.20
N SER A 102 23.31 -9.43 7.31
CA SER A 102 23.55 -8.04 7.68
C SER A 102 22.26 -7.23 7.59
N VAL A 103 22.15 -6.22 8.46
CA VAL A 103 21.10 -5.20 8.36
C VAL A 103 21.15 -4.55 6.98
N GLY A 104 19.98 -4.29 6.39
CA GLY A 104 19.89 -3.75 5.03
C GLY A 104 19.91 -4.80 3.92
N MET A 105 20.29 -6.05 4.20
CA MET A 105 20.16 -7.14 3.22
C MET A 105 18.70 -7.35 2.84
N LYS A 106 18.48 -7.65 1.55
CA LYS A 106 17.16 -7.94 0.98
C LYS A 106 17.12 -9.42 0.61
N ASN A 107 16.15 -10.15 1.16
CA ASN A 107 15.99 -11.58 0.88
C ASN A 107 15.48 -11.87 -0.54
N SER A 108 14.99 -10.86 -1.25
CA SER A 108 14.47 -11.00 -2.62
C SER A 108 14.63 -9.70 -3.41
N LYS A 109 14.59 -9.83 -4.74
CA LYS A 109 14.53 -8.68 -5.65
C LYS A 109 13.24 -7.89 -5.35
N PRO A 110 13.33 -6.57 -5.13
CA PRO A 110 12.14 -5.75 -4.95
C PRO A 110 11.21 -5.84 -6.16
N ILE A 111 9.91 -5.84 -5.90
CA ILE A 111 8.86 -5.97 -6.91
C ILE A 111 8.48 -4.57 -7.38
N HIS A 112 8.62 -4.30 -8.67
CA HIS A 112 8.09 -3.11 -9.31
C HIS A 112 6.61 -3.31 -9.60
N LEU A 113 5.74 -2.49 -9.00
CA LEU A 113 4.29 -2.65 -9.12
C LEU A 113 3.58 -1.31 -9.25
N ARG A 114 2.37 -1.36 -9.81
CA ARG A 114 1.42 -0.25 -9.88
C ARG A 114 0.05 -0.72 -9.46
N PHE A 115 -0.62 0.05 -8.61
CA PHE A 115 -2.01 -0.23 -8.24
C PHE A 115 -2.96 0.49 -9.19
N GLU A 116 -3.89 -0.25 -9.77
CA GLU A 116 -4.95 0.28 -10.62
C GLU A 116 -6.31 -0.14 -10.09
N ARG A 117 -7.28 0.77 -10.14
CA ARG A 117 -8.66 0.42 -9.85
C ARG A 117 -9.29 -0.21 -11.09
N GLN A 118 -9.79 -1.42 -10.93
CA GLN A 118 -10.61 -2.11 -11.93
C GLN A 118 -11.94 -2.44 -11.27
N ASP A 119 -12.99 -1.70 -11.66
CA ASP A 119 -14.34 -1.85 -11.16
C ASP A 119 -14.43 -1.78 -9.61
N SER A 120 -14.68 -2.93 -8.97
CA SER A 120 -14.82 -3.11 -7.52
C SER A 120 -13.54 -3.60 -6.83
N SER A 121 -12.43 -3.69 -7.56
CA SER A 121 -11.17 -4.26 -7.06
C SER A 121 -9.98 -3.33 -7.35
N ILE A 122 -8.97 -3.43 -6.50
CA ILE A 122 -7.64 -2.88 -6.77
C ILE A 122 -6.76 -4.00 -7.28
N VAL A 123 -6.19 -3.81 -8.46
CA VAL A 123 -5.27 -4.76 -9.07
C VAL A 123 -3.86 -4.19 -8.96
N ALA A 124 -2.96 -4.94 -8.33
CA ALA A 124 -1.54 -4.71 -8.43
C ALA A 124 -1.06 -5.33 -9.75
N LYS A 125 -0.48 -4.50 -10.62
CA LYS A 125 0.13 -4.94 -11.88
C LYS A 125 1.63 -4.72 -11.83
N THR A 126 2.39 -5.54 -12.55
CA THR A 126 3.82 -5.35 -12.75
C THR A 126 4.01 -4.62 -14.08
N PRO A 127 4.52 -3.37 -14.10
CA PRO A 127 4.73 -2.65 -15.35
C PRO A 127 5.62 -3.43 -16.31
N ASN A 128 5.16 -3.56 -17.55
CA ASN A 128 5.89 -4.22 -18.61
C ASN A 128 7.01 -3.29 -19.07
N THR A 129 8.26 -3.75 -18.96
CA THR A 129 9.45 -2.98 -19.30
C THR A 129 10.02 -3.34 -20.68
N VAL A 130 9.26 -4.06 -21.51
CA VAL A 130 9.66 -4.34 -22.90
C VAL A 130 9.61 -3.03 -23.69
N VAL A 131 10.78 -2.54 -24.06
CA VAL A 131 10.93 -1.35 -24.90
C VAL A 131 11.15 -1.79 -26.34
N TYR A 132 10.28 -1.33 -27.23
CA TYR A 132 10.47 -1.47 -28.67
C TYR A 132 11.15 -0.21 -29.20
N ASP A 133 12.44 -0.33 -29.49
CA ASP A 133 13.29 0.76 -29.99
C ASP A 133 13.37 0.71 -31.52
N HIS A 134 12.31 1.15 -32.18
CA HIS A 134 12.25 1.39 -33.62
C HIS A 134 11.15 2.41 -33.92
N ASP A 135 11.23 3.04 -35.10
CA ASP A 135 10.26 4.04 -35.57
C ASP A 135 8.90 3.41 -35.89
N LEU A 136 8.17 3.06 -34.83
CA LEU A 136 6.84 2.46 -34.88
C LEU A 136 5.82 3.46 -35.43
N ASP A 137 5.02 3.01 -36.39
CA ASP A 137 3.86 3.75 -36.87
C ASP A 137 2.72 3.77 -35.82
N ALA A 138 1.68 4.58 -36.07
CA ALA A 138 0.57 4.72 -35.12
C ALA A 138 -0.23 3.43 -34.92
N ARG A 139 -0.32 2.56 -35.93
CA ARG A 139 -1.02 1.28 -35.86
C ARG A 139 -0.22 0.30 -35.02
N GLU A 140 1.09 0.22 -35.24
CA GLU A 140 2.00 -0.67 -34.52
C GLU A 140 2.04 -0.33 -33.03
N ARG A 141 2.10 0.97 -32.67
CA ARG A 141 2.00 1.39 -31.26
C ARG A 141 0.71 0.93 -30.60
N LYS A 142 -0.42 1.02 -31.31
CA LYS A 142 -1.72 0.55 -30.79
C LYS A 142 -1.77 -0.96 -30.61
N VAL A 143 -1.18 -1.72 -31.54
CA VAL A 143 -1.05 -3.17 -31.43
C VAL A 143 -0.19 -3.53 -30.22
N LEU A 144 0.93 -2.81 -30.01
CA LEU A 144 1.79 -3.02 -28.85
C LEU A 144 1.06 -2.73 -27.54
N GLU A 145 0.33 -1.61 -27.44
CA GLU A 145 -0.44 -1.27 -26.24
C GLU A 145 -1.48 -2.34 -25.88
N LEU A 146 -2.08 -3.00 -26.88
CA LEU A 146 -3.04 -4.07 -26.67
C LEU A 146 -2.38 -5.40 -26.23
N ASN A 147 -1.20 -5.72 -26.75
CA ASN A 147 -0.52 -6.99 -26.51
C ASN A 147 0.45 -6.96 -25.31
N TYR A 148 1.07 -5.81 -25.03
CA TYR A 148 2.10 -5.64 -24.00
C TYR A 148 1.53 -5.03 -22.71
N ARG A 149 0.28 -5.38 -22.38
CA ARG A 149 -0.37 -4.92 -21.15
C ARG A 149 0.35 -5.45 -19.91
N ASP A 150 0.31 -4.65 -18.87
CA ASP A 150 0.93 -4.99 -17.60
C ASP A 150 0.25 -6.21 -16.97
N PRO A 151 0.99 -7.30 -16.70
CA PRO A 151 0.42 -8.48 -16.06
C PRO A 151 -0.07 -8.16 -14.65
N ALA A 152 -1.23 -8.74 -14.29
CA ALA A 152 -1.76 -8.65 -12.94
C ALA A 152 -0.93 -9.54 -11.99
N PHE A 153 -0.35 -8.93 -10.98
CA PHE A 153 0.37 -9.61 -9.90
C PHE A 153 -0.59 -10.11 -8.82
N ALA A 154 -1.55 -9.27 -8.42
CA ALA A 154 -2.55 -9.61 -7.42
C ALA A 154 -3.80 -8.74 -7.57
N SER A 155 -4.95 -9.25 -7.14
CA SER A 155 -6.22 -8.51 -7.10
C SER A 155 -6.77 -8.50 -5.69
N PHE A 156 -7.30 -7.35 -5.27
CA PHE A 156 -7.77 -7.09 -3.92
C PHE A 156 -9.16 -6.47 -3.96
N GLU A 157 -10.10 -7.10 -3.28
CA GLU A 157 -11.45 -6.57 -3.14
C GLU A 157 -11.45 -5.30 -2.26
N ILE A 158 -12.20 -4.28 -2.67
CA ILE A 158 -12.34 -3.03 -1.92
C ILE A 158 -13.38 -3.22 -0.81
N LYS A 159 -12.95 -3.25 0.46
CA LYS A 159 -13.87 -3.45 1.60
C LYS A 159 -14.55 -2.20 2.11
N ALA A 160 -13.89 -1.05 1.99
CA ALA A 160 -14.50 0.25 2.23
C ALA A 160 -13.77 1.30 1.37
N PHE A 161 -14.57 2.26 0.93
CA PHE A 161 -14.15 3.32 0.02
C PHE A 161 -14.74 4.64 0.50
N ASN A 162 -13.88 5.62 0.76
CA ASN A 162 -14.30 7.01 0.92
C ASN A 162 -14.13 7.71 -0.43
N ALA A 163 -15.25 8.17 -0.99
CA ALA A 163 -15.30 8.96 -2.22
C ALA A 163 -14.78 10.38 -1.95
#